data_AF-A0A4R3V7C3-F1
#
_entry.id   AF-A0A4R3V7C3-F1
#
_cell.length_a   1.000
_cell.length_b   1.000
_cell.length_c   1.000
_cell.angle_alpha   90.00
_cell.angle_beta   90.00
_cell.angle_gamma   90.00
#
_symmetry.space_group_name_H-M   'P 1'
#
loop_
_entity.id
_entity.type
_entity.pdbx_description
1 polymer ?
#
loop_
_entity_poly.entity_id
_entity_poly.type
_entity_poly.pdbx_seq_one_letter_code
_entity_poly.pdbx_strand_id
1 'polypeptide(L)'
;MCRNIRTLFNFEPPATEVEIRDAALQFVRKLSGFNVPSQANAAAFDHAVAAIAAEARTLIASLTTSAEPKNREVEAARARERSQTRFGARPG
;
A
#
# COMPACT_ATOMS: atom_id res chain seq x y z
N MET A 1 2.21 -5.85 -12.14
CA MET A 1 1.62 -5.61 -10.81
C MET A 1 2.54 -4.69 -10.01
N CYS A 2 2.06 -3.56 -9.50
CA CYS A 2 2.81 -2.72 -8.56
C CYS A 2 3.11 -3.55 -7.31
N ARG A 3 4.31 -4.15 -7.23
CA ARG A 3 4.66 -5.13 -6.20
C ARG A 3 4.58 -4.60 -4.75
N ASN A 4 4.34 -3.31 -4.56
CA ASN A 4 4.36 -2.63 -3.26
C ASN A 4 3.04 -1.97 -2.81
N ILE A 5 1.98 -1.95 -3.63
CA ILE A 5 0.68 -1.42 -3.17
C ILE A 5 -0.05 -2.57 -2.45
N ARG A 6 -0.23 -2.43 -1.13
CA ARG A 6 -0.86 -3.43 -0.27
C ARG A 6 -2.37 -3.23 -0.19
N THR A 7 -3.12 -4.31 0.00
CA THR A 7 -4.54 -4.23 0.35
C THR A 7 -4.67 -3.64 1.76
N LEU A 8 -5.52 -2.63 1.92
CA LEU A 8 -5.76 -1.92 3.20
C LEU A 8 -7.16 -2.15 3.78
N PHE A 9 -8.09 -2.71 3.00
CA PHE A 9 -9.47 -2.95 3.44
C PHE A 9 -9.59 -4.21 4.31
N ASN A 10 -10.55 -4.18 5.25
CA ASN A 10 -10.94 -5.28 6.13
C ASN A 10 -9.81 -5.80 7.05
N PHE A 11 -9.19 -4.90 7.81
CA PHE A 11 -8.18 -5.22 8.82
C PHE A 11 -8.60 -4.75 10.21
N GLU A 12 -8.18 -5.50 11.22
CA GLU A 12 -8.24 -5.09 12.64
C GLU A 12 -6.80 -5.06 13.18
N PRO A 13 -6.27 -3.89 13.60
CA PRO A 13 -6.91 -2.56 13.56
C PRO A 13 -7.06 -2.00 12.12
N PRO A 14 -7.96 -1.01 11.90
CA PRO A 14 -8.19 -0.37 10.59
C PRO A 14 -6.97 0.36 10.04
N ALA A 15 -6.85 0.43 8.71
CA ALA A 15 -5.72 1.05 7.99
C ALA A 15 -5.38 2.45 8.55
N THR A 16 -4.11 2.68 8.84
CA THR A 16 -3.64 3.97 9.35
C THR A 16 -3.47 4.97 8.22
N GLU A 17 -3.50 6.25 8.57
CA GLU A 17 -3.27 7.35 7.62
C GLU A 17 -1.90 7.26 6.93
N VAL A 18 -0.88 6.79 7.64
CA VAL A 18 0.46 6.59 7.10
C VAL A 18 0.43 5.52 6.01
N GLU A 19 -0.26 4.40 6.23
CA GLU A 19 -0.36 3.33 5.24
C GLU A 19 -1.14 3.75 3.99
N ILE A 20 -2.22 4.53 4.18
CA ILE A 20 -3.00 5.08 3.07
C ILE A 20 -2.14 6.05 2.25
N ARG A 21 -1.41 6.95 2.91
CA ARG A 21 -0.50 7.89 2.25
C ARG A 21 0.64 7.17 1.53
N ASP A 22 1.21 6.13 2.14
CA ASP A 22 2.25 5.32 1.51
C ASP A 22 1.73 4.59 0.27
N ALA A 23 0.53 4.04 0.32
CA ALA A 23 -0.11 3.42 -0.84
C ALA A 23 -0.34 4.44 -1.96
N ALA A 24 -0.84 5.64 -1.64
CA ALA A 24 -1.01 6.73 -2.59
C ALA A 24 0.33 7.16 -3.21
N LEU A 25 1.39 7.29 -2.40
CA LEU A 25 2.74 7.60 -2.86
C LEU A 25 3.24 6.55 -3.87
N GLN A 26 3.11 5.27 -3.56
CA GLN A 26 3.54 4.20 -4.46
C GLN A 26 2.73 4.19 -5.77
N PHE A 27 1.45 4.53 -5.71
CA PHE A 27 0.61 4.69 -6.89
C PHE A 27 1.07 5.85 -7.78
N VAL A 28 1.31 7.04 -7.20
CA VAL A 28 1.79 8.20 -7.94
C VAL A 28 3.18 7.94 -8.53
N ARG A 29 4.09 7.30 -7.79
CA ARG A 29 5.41 6.87 -8.31
C ARG A 29 5.26 5.95 -9.51
N LYS A 30 4.32 5.00 -9.46
CA LYS A 30 4.07 4.10 -10.57
C LYS A 30 3.58 4.84 -11.82
N LEU A 31 2.60 5.73 -11.66
CA LEU A 31 2.02 6.46 -12.78
C LEU A 31 3.00 7.44 -13.41
N SER A 32 3.73 8.18 -12.57
CA SER A 32 4.69 9.19 -13.03
C SER A 32 5.99 8.59 -13.57
N GLY A 33 6.37 7.38 -13.13
CA GLY A 33 7.68 6.79 -13.41
C GLY A 33 8.82 7.39 -12.58
N PHE A 34 8.53 8.33 -11.66
CA PHE A 34 9.52 8.96 -10.80
C PHE A 34 9.52 8.33 -9.42
N ASN A 35 10.69 7.96 -8.89
CA ASN A 35 10.82 7.65 -7.46
C ASN A 35 10.93 8.92 -6.62
N VAL A 36 11.58 9.94 -7.17
CA VAL A 36 11.74 11.29 -6.61
C VAL A 36 11.39 12.27 -7.72
N PRO A 37 10.39 13.15 -7.54
CA PRO A 37 10.05 14.14 -8.56
C PRO A 37 11.17 15.19 -8.69
N SER A 38 11.28 15.80 -9.88
CA SER A 38 12.12 17.00 -10.04
C SER A 38 11.54 18.18 -9.26
N GLN A 39 12.35 19.20 -8.98
CA GLN A 39 11.89 20.41 -8.28
C GLN A 39 10.68 21.06 -8.96
N ALA A 40 10.67 21.09 -10.31
CA ALA A 40 9.57 21.63 -11.09
C ALA A 40 8.26 20.83 -10.94
N ASN A 41 8.35 19.52 -10.69
CA ASN A 41 7.19 18.63 -10.59
C ASN A 41 6.78 18.34 -9.15
N ALA A 42 7.53 18.79 -8.14
CA ALA A 42 7.31 18.46 -6.74
C ALA A 42 5.89 18.83 -6.28
N ALA A 43 5.43 20.04 -6.59
CA ALA A 43 4.10 20.50 -6.18
C ALA A 43 2.97 19.65 -6.79
N ALA A 44 3.05 19.32 -8.09
CA ALA A 44 2.06 18.48 -8.75
C ALA A 44 2.07 17.04 -8.20
N PHE A 45 3.27 16.52 -7.92
CA PHE A 45 3.46 15.19 -7.35
C PHE A 45 2.86 15.10 -5.94
N ASP A 46 3.18 16.05 -5.06
CA ASP A 46 2.68 16.08 -3.67
C ASP A 46 1.17 16.28 -3.62
N HIS A 47 0.62 17.14 -4.48
CA HIS A 47 -0.82 17.33 -4.61
C HIS A 47 -1.52 16.02 -5.02
N ALA A 48 -0.99 15.31 -6.02
CA ALA A 48 -1.56 14.04 -6.45
C ALA A 48 -1.53 12.99 -5.34
N VAL A 49 -0.45 12.90 -4.56
CA VAL A 49 -0.36 11.98 -3.41
C VAL A 49 -1.41 12.33 -2.37
N ALA A 50 -1.58 13.60 -2.03
CA ALA A 50 -2.56 14.04 -1.03
C ALA A 50 -4.00 13.76 -1.46
N ALA A 51 -4.37 14.09 -2.71
CA ALA A 51 -5.70 13.86 -3.24
C ALA A 51 -6.05 12.37 -3.27
N ILE A 52 -5.12 11.53 -3.73
CA ILE A 52 -5.34 10.07 -3.81
C ILE A 52 -5.42 9.45 -2.41
N ALA A 53 -4.63 9.93 -1.45
CA ALA A 53 -4.74 9.48 -0.06
C ALA A 53 -6.12 9.82 0.54
N ALA A 54 -6.64 11.01 0.27
CA ALA A 54 -7.98 11.41 0.72
C ALA A 54 -9.08 10.54 0.10
N GLU A 55 -9.04 10.32 -1.21
CA GLU A 55 -10.01 9.45 -1.90
C GLU A 55 -9.91 7.99 -1.45
N ALA A 56 -8.69 7.48 -1.25
CA ALA A 56 -8.47 6.14 -0.74
C ALA A 56 -9.02 5.96 0.68
N ARG A 57 -8.90 6.97 1.55
CA ARG A 57 -9.51 6.97 2.89
C ARG A 57 -11.03 6.86 2.78
N THR A 58 -11.65 7.71 1.97
CA THR A 58 -13.10 7.70 1.74
C THR A 58 -13.57 6.35 1.22
N LEU A 59 -12.86 5.79 0.23
CA LEU A 59 -13.14 4.47 -0.32
C LEU A 59 -13.10 3.39 0.77
N ILE A 60 -11.99 3.28 1.51
CA ILE A 60 -11.82 2.25 2.53
C ILE A 60 -12.90 2.36 3.62
N ALA A 61 -13.27 3.58 4.03
CA ALA A 61 -14.32 3.81 5.01
C ALA A 61 -15.73 3.46 4.48
N SER A 62 -15.97 3.60 3.17
CA SER A 62 -17.27 3.30 2.55
C SER A 62 -17.49 1.82 2.22
N LEU A 63 -16.42 1.03 2.14
CA LEU A 63 -16.51 -0.38 1.79
C LEU A 63 -17.06 -1.18 2.98
N THR A 64 -18.01 -2.07 2.70
CA THR A 64 -18.59 -2.99 3.69
C THR A 64 -18.36 -4.43 3.26
N THR A 65 -18.15 -5.33 4.22
CA THR A 65 -18.03 -6.75 3.95
C THR A 65 -18.59 -7.58 5.10
N SER A 66 -19.08 -8.78 4.79
CA SER A 66 -19.48 -9.79 5.78
C SER A 66 -18.33 -10.71 6.18
N ALA A 67 -17.16 -10.58 5.55
CA ALA A 67 -15.98 -11.38 5.88
C ALA A 67 -15.36 -10.94 7.22
N GLU A 68 -14.81 -11.89 7.96
CA GLU A 68 -14.08 -11.59 9.20
C GLU A 68 -12.88 -10.65 8.93
N PRO A 69 -12.61 -9.67 9.82
CA PRO A 69 -11.46 -8.79 9.70
C PRO A 69 -10.14 -9.57 9.71
N LYS A 70 -9.22 -9.18 8.84
CA LYS A 70 -7.88 -9.77 8.78
C LYS A 70 -6.98 -9.17 9.85
N ASN A 71 -6.20 -10.01 10.51
CA ASN A 71 -5.14 -9.54 11.40
C ASN A 71 -3.86 -9.25 10.60
N ARG A 72 -3.31 -8.03 10.74
CA ARG A 72 -2.10 -7.62 10.02
C ARG A 72 -0.85 -8.40 10.37
N GLU A 73 -0.67 -8.75 11.63
CA GLU A 73 0.51 -9.49 12.09
C GLU A 73 0.52 -10.90 11.48
N VAL A 74 -0.65 -11.53 11.41
CA VAL A 74 -0.83 -12.83 10.77
C VAL A 74 -0.59 -12.74 9.27
N GLU A 75 -1.11 -11.73 8.59
CA GLU A 75 -0.87 -11.53 7.14
C GLU A 75 0.59 -11.20 6.83
N ALA A 76 1.26 -10.42 7.69
CA ALA A 76 2.68 -10.11 7.56
C ALA A 76 3.55 -11.35 7.80
N ALA A 77 3.21 -12.18 8.81
CA ALA A 77 3.90 -13.45 9.06
C ALA A 77 3.75 -14.41 7.87
N ARG A 78 2.52 -14.59 7.35
CA ARG A 78 2.26 -15.39 6.15
C ARG A 78 3.03 -14.85 4.93
N ALA A 79 3.16 -13.53 4.79
CA ALA A 79 3.94 -12.93 3.71
C ALA A 79 5.44 -13.23 3.87
N ARG A 80 5.98 -13.20 5.09
CA ARG A 80 7.38 -13.55 5.40
C ARG A 80 7.64 -15.03 5.11
N GLU A 81 6.77 -15.93 5.54
CA GLU A 81 6.85 -17.37 5.25
C GLU A 81 6.87 -17.64 3.74
N ARG A 82 5.93 -17.06 2.98
CA ARG A 82 5.92 -17.18 1.51
C ARG A 82 7.21 -16.68 0.87
N SER A 83 7.82 -15.61 1.41
CA SER A 83 9.10 -15.09 0.93
C SER A 83 10.25 -16.05 1.22
N GLN A 84 10.27 -16.66 2.41
CA GLN A 84 11.28 -17.65 2.80
C GLN A 84 11.18 -18.91 1.94
N THR A 85 9.97 -19.40 1.62
CA THR A 85 9.82 -20.53 0.69
C THR A 85 10.35 -20.20 -0.71
N ARG A 86 10.18 -18.96 -1.16
CA ARG A 86 10.58 -18.52 -2.51
C ARG A 86 12.08 -18.24 -2.65
N PHE A 87 12.72 -17.74 -1.59
CA PHE A 87 14.12 -17.29 -1.62
C PHE A 87 15.06 -18.14 -0.74
N GLY A 88 14.54 -19.05 0.08
CA GLY A 88 15.27 -19.79 1.10
C GLY A 88 15.97 -21.07 0.63
N ALA A 89 15.92 -21.43 -0.66
CA ALA A 89 16.71 -22.53 -1.17
C ALA A 89 17.33 -22.17 -2.52
N ARG A 90 18.52 -21.58 -2.48
CA ARG A 90 19.53 -21.87 -3.51
C ARG A 90 20.51 -22.85 -2.85
N PRO A 91 20.39 -24.17 -3.06
CA PRO A 91 21.48 -25.06 -2.72
C PRO A 91 22.70 -24.59 -3.52
N GLY A 92 23.83 -24.47 -2.83
CA GLY A 92 25.12 -24.17 -3.45
C GLY A 92 25.55 -25.24 -4.42
#